data_AF-B9SLW2-F1
#
_entry.id   AF-B9SLW2-F1
#
_cell.length_a   1.000
_cell.length_b   1.000
_cell.length_c   1.000
_cell.angle_alpha   90.00
_cell.angle_beta   90.00
_cell.angle_gamma   90.00
#
_symmetry.space_group_name_H-M   'P 1'
#
loop_
_entity.id
_entity.type
_entity.pdbx_description
1 polymer ?
#
loop_
_entity_poly.entity_id
_entity_poly.type
_entity_poly.pdbx_seq_one_letter_code
_entity_poly.pdbx_strand_id
1 'polypeptide(L)'
;MGGTMRLGSRRTYFQVMDCKSAKLYGNRSFIDERHRHRYEVNPDVVARLEDAGLSFTGKDETGQRMEIVELPNHPYYIGAQFHPEFKSRPGKPSALFLGLIAAACGQLDAILQSHKVPNGISNGIPIQKVNVYQNGHASKFARIAADGIYTNCNGVHY
;
A
#
# COMPACT_ATOMS: atom_id res chain seq x y z
N MET A 1 34.59 -12.69 5.86
CA MET A 1 33.18 -12.32 6.09
C MET A 1 32.62 -11.78 4.79
N GLY A 2 31.55 -12.39 4.25
CA GLY A 2 31.00 -12.07 2.92
C GLY A 2 29.65 -11.36 2.96
N GLY A 3 29.08 -11.08 1.79
CA GLY A 3 27.81 -10.35 1.62
C GLY A 3 26.60 -11.07 2.22
N THR A 4 26.19 -10.64 3.40
CA THR A 4 25.00 -11.16 4.10
C THR A 4 23.72 -10.65 3.46
N MET A 5 22.65 -11.44 3.53
CA MET A 5 21.32 -11.04 3.04
C MET A 5 20.75 -9.91 3.90
N ARG A 6 20.07 -8.94 3.28
CA ARG A 6 19.28 -7.95 4.04
C ARG A 6 18.01 -8.65 4.53
N LEU A 7 18.01 -8.97 5.81
CA LEU A 7 16.97 -9.77 6.46
C LEU A 7 16.47 -9.08 7.74
N GLY A 8 15.19 -9.27 8.03
CA GLY A 8 14.57 -8.89 9.31
C GLY A 8 13.86 -7.53 9.25
N SER A 9 13.46 -7.02 10.43
CA SER A 9 12.83 -5.70 10.51
C SER A 9 13.87 -4.61 10.32
N ARG A 10 13.67 -3.72 9.34
CA ARG A 10 14.53 -2.55 9.10
C ARG A 10 13.67 -1.31 8.99
N ARG A 11 14.29 -0.17 9.31
CA ARG A 11 13.65 1.13 9.25
C ARG A 11 13.79 1.75 7.86
N THR A 12 12.69 2.29 7.35
CA THR A 12 12.61 3.09 6.13
C THR A 12 12.08 4.47 6.49
N TYR A 13 12.79 5.52 6.08
CA TYR A 13 12.45 6.91 6.31
C TYR A 13 11.82 7.50 5.06
N PHE A 14 10.69 8.19 5.24
CA PHE A 14 10.09 8.95 4.16
C PHE A 14 10.90 10.22 3.92
N GLN A 15 11.33 10.42 2.67
CA GLN A 15 12.06 11.60 2.24
C GLN A 15 11.11 12.77 1.94
N VAL A 16 9.89 12.46 1.49
CA VAL A 16 8.85 13.42 1.16
C VAL A 16 7.56 12.96 1.83
N MET A 17 6.94 13.85 2.60
CA MET A 17 5.68 13.54 3.30
C MET A 17 4.46 13.67 2.37
N ASP A 18 4.56 14.48 1.31
CA ASP A 18 3.54 14.59 0.29
C ASP A 18 3.62 13.46 -0.74
N CYS A 19 3.56 12.22 -0.26
CA CYS A 19 3.49 11.03 -1.10
C CYS A 19 2.37 10.10 -0.63
N LYS A 20 1.92 9.18 -1.50
CA LYS A 20 0.78 8.30 -1.18
C LYS A 20 1.16 7.34 -0.05
N SER A 21 2.37 6.80 -0.08
CA SER A 21 2.87 5.87 0.94
C SER A 21 2.91 6.50 2.34
N ALA A 22 3.50 7.69 2.50
CA ALA A 22 3.54 8.37 3.81
C ALA A 22 2.15 8.63 4.37
N LYS A 23 1.22 9.14 3.53
CA LYS A 23 -0.18 9.36 3.89
C LYS A 23 -0.89 8.08 4.33
N LEU A 24 -0.73 6.98 3.59
CA LEU A 24 -1.30 5.67 3.95
C LEU A 24 -0.76 5.11 5.26
N TYR A 25 0.52 5.37 5.56
CA TYR A 25 1.13 5.00 6.85
C TYR A 25 0.83 6.01 7.98
N GLY A 26 -0.05 6.98 7.74
CA GLY A 26 -0.50 7.95 8.73
C GLY A 26 0.48 9.08 8.99
N ASN A 27 1.18 9.54 7.95
CA ASN A 27 2.15 10.64 7.99
C ASN A 27 3.25 10.47 9.04
N ARG A 28 3.71 9.23 9.27
CA ARG A 28 4.88 8.95 10.10
C ARG A 28 6.15 9.35 9.36
N SER A 29 7.19 9.77 10.09
CA SER A 29 8.50 10.05 9.49
C SER A 29 9.24 8.79 9.03
N PHE A 30 8.96 7.66 9.67
CA PHE A 30 9.53 6.37 9.31
C PHE A 30 8.56 5.21 9.57
N ILE A 31 8.85 4.07 8.94
CA ILE A 31 8.20 2.79 9.20
C ILE A 31 9.27 1.72 9.41
N ASP A 32 8.94 0.73 10.23
CA ASP A 32 9.73 -0.48 10.32
C ASP A 32 8.98 -1.56 9.54
N GLU A 33 9.63 -2.24 8.60
CA GLU A 33 9.05 -3.32 7.80
C GLU A 33 10.04 -4.49 7.65
N ARG A 34 9.56 -5.66 7.20
CA ARG A 34 10.41 -6.85 7.07
C ARG A 34 11.02 -6.94 5.68
N HIS A 35 12.34 -7.11 5.62
CA HIS A 35 13.10 -7.29 4.38
C HIS A 35 13.60 -8.74 4.29
N ARG A 36 13.69 -9.24 3.06
CA ARG A 36 14.30 -10.53 2.73
C ARG A 36 14.78 -10.50 1.29
N HIS A 37 15.84 -9.75 1.03
CA HIS A 37 16.38 -9.57 -0.33
C HIS A 37 17.90 -9.36 -0.29
N ARG A 38 18.53 -9.31 -1.47
CA ARG A 38 19.99 -9.17 -1.65
C ARG A 38 20.39 -8.06 -2.60
N TYR A 39 19.49 -7.64 -3.47
CA TYR A 39 19.79 -6.69 -4.54
C TYR A 39 19.18 -5.34 -4.20
N GLU A 40 19.96 -4.30 -4.48
CA GLU A 40 19.62 -2.89 -4.26
C GLU A 40 19.66 -2.17 -5.61
N VAL A 41 18.96 -1.05 -5.71
CA VAL A 41 19.14 -0.13 -6.84
C VAL A 41 20.55 0.47 -6.77
N ASN A 42 21.25 0.54 -7.90
CA ASN A 42 22.55 1.23 -7.95
C ASN A 42 22.33 2.74 -7.72
N PRO A 43 22.95 3.36 -6.69
CA PRO A 43 22.85 4.80 -6.45
C PRO A 43 23.17 5.66 -7.68
N ASP A 44 24.10 5.23 -8.53
CA ASP A 44 24.53 5.98 -9.72
C ASP A 44 23.43 6.16 -10.77
N VAL A 45 22.40 5.28 -10.77
CA VAL A 45 21.30 5.36 -11.73
C VAL A 45 20.06 6.06 -11.18
N VAL A 46 20.06 6.40 -9.89
CA VAL A 46 18.90 6.98 -9.20
C VAL A 46 18.48 8.30 -9.85
N ALA A 47 19.42 9.22 -10.06
CA ALA A 47 19.14 10.52 -10.68
C ALA A 47 18.46 10.35 -12.05
N ARG A 48 18.95 9.42 -12.88
CA ARG A 48 18.36 9.14 -14.20
C ARG A 48 16.93 8.60 -14.11
N LEU A 49 16.62 7.81 -13.08
CA LEU A 49 15.27 7.30 -12.85
C LEU A 49 14.34 8.40 -12.33
N GLU A 50 14.86 9.30 -11.49
CA GLU A 50 14.12 10.46 -10.99
C GLU A 50 13.80 11.44 -12.12
N ASP A 51 14.77 11.73 -12.99
CA ASP A 51 14.59 12.55 -14.20
C ASP A 51 13.56 11.94 -15.17
N ALA A 52 13.42 10.61 -15.19
CA ALA A 52 12.41 9.91 -15.97
C ALA A 52 11.00 9.92 -15.32
N GLY A 53 10.87 10.48 -14.12
CA GLY A 53 9.60 10.71 -13.42
C GLY A 53 9.30 9.76 -12.27
N LEU A 54 10.17 8.79 -11.95
CA LEU A 54 10.03 8.02 -10.70
C LEU A 54 10.41 8.89 -9.50
N SER A 55 9.80 8.64 -8.35
CA SER A 55 10.13 9.36 -7.12
C SER A 55 10.50 8.36 -6.03
N PHE A 56 11.73 8.39 -5.54
CA PHE A 56 12.14 7.56 -4.40
C PHE A 56 11.73 8.21 -3.09
N THR A 57 10.54 7.85 -2.62
CA THR A 57 9.90 8.45 -1.43
C THR A 57 10.39 7.85 -0.12
N GLY A 58 10.97 6.65 -0.13
CA GLY A 58 11.46 5.96 1.06
C GLY A 58 12.91 5.50 0.90
N LYS A 59 13.75 5.82 1.90
CA LYS A 59 15.16 5.41 1.93
C LYS A 59 15.53 4.78 3.28
N ASP A 60 16.63 4.03 3.31
CA ASP A 60 17.15 3.48 4.57
C ASP A 60 17.83 4.55 5.45
N GLU A 61 18.31 4.15 6.63
CA GLU A 61 19.02 5.01 7.59
C GLU A 61 20.24 5.73 7.00
N THR A 62 20.88 5.11 6.01
CA THR A 62 22.07 5.68 5.37
C THR A 62 21.72 6.64 4.22
N GLY A 63 20.46 6.63 3.77
CA GLY A 63 20.01 7.37 2.59
C GLY A 63 20.52 6.82 1.25
N GLN A 64 21.29 5.73 1.25
CA GLN A 64 21.87 5.15 0.04
C GLN A 64 20.94 4.13 -0.62
N ARG A 65 20.14 3.40 0.16
CA ARG A 65 19.23 2.39 -0.36
C ARG A 65 17.85 2.98 -0.59
N MET A 66 17.32 2.70 -1.77
CA MET A 66 15.98 3.10 -2.17
C MET A 66 15.00 1.98 -1.80
N GLU A 67 14.11 2.27 -0.85
CA GLU A 67 13.24 1.26 -0.24
C GLU A 67 11.79 1.37 -0.77
N ILE A 68 11.34 2.59 -1.10
CA ILE A 68 10.02 2.87 -1.67
C ILE A 68 10.16 3.79 -2.87
N VAL A 69 9.47 3.44 -3.96
CA VAL A 69 9.36 4.24 -5.18
C VAL A 69 7.89 4.47 -5.54
N GLU A 70 7.58 5.67 -6.01
CA GLU A 70 6.27 6.04 -6.52
C GLU A 70 6.35 6.65 -7.92
N LEU A 71 5.27 6.57 -8.69
CA LEU A 71 5.09 7.35 -9.92
C LEU A 71 3.99 8.40 -9.69
N PRO A 72 4.33 9.69 -9.53
CA PRO A 72 3.38 10.72 -9.10
C PRO A 72 2.11 10.82 -9.97
N ASN A 73 2.26 10.70 -11.29
CA ASN A 73 1.18 10.85 -12.27
C ASN A 73 0.33 9.59 -12.49
N HIS A 74 0.50 8.55 -11.67
CA HIS A 74 -0.31 7.34 -11.73
C HIS A 74 -1.28 7.25 -10.54
N PRO A 75 -2.54 6.79 -10.74
CA PRO A 75 -3.54 6.69 -9.67
C PRO A 75 -3.02 5.91 -8.46
N TYR A 76 -2.33 4.79 -8.71
CA TYR A 76 -1.64 4.04 -7.68
C TYR A 76 -0.46 3.26 -8.27
N TYR A 77 0.76 3.76 -8.08
CA TYR A 77 1.98 3.07 -8.47
C TYR A 77 2.96 3.23 -7.32
N ILE A 78 3.09 2.18 -6.52
CA ILE A 78 3.99 2.13 -5.37
C ILE A 78 4.75 0.81 -5.45
N GLY A 79 6.08 0.90 -5.53
CA GLY A 79 6.98 -0.22 -5.34
C GLY A 79 7.61 -0.13 -3.96
N ALA A 80 7.64 -1.24 -3.23
CA ALA A 80 8.33 -1.34 -1.96
C ALA A 80 9.27 -2.55 -1.98
N GLN A 81 10.46 -2.38 -1.41
CA GLN A 81 11.46 -3.45 -1.35
C GLN A 81 11.21 -4.43 -0.19
N PHE A 82 10.51 -3.97 0.85
CA PHE A 82 10.07 -4.79 1.98
C PHE A 82 8.83 -5.62 1.64
N HIS A 83 8.47 -6.50 2.57
CA HIS A 83 7.32 -7.40 2.52
C HIS A 83 6.15 -6.89 3.37
N PRO A 84 5.24 -6.06 2.81
CA PRO A 84 4.09 -5.50 3.52
C PRO A 84 3.12 -6.55 4.08
N GLU A 85 3.11 -7.76 3.52
CA GLU A 85 2.24 -8.86 3.91
C GLU A 85 2.49 -9.35 5.34
N PHE A 86 3.72 -9.31 5.83
CA PHE A 86 4.06 -9.90 7.12
C PHE A 86 3.56 -9.09 8.32
N LYS A 87 3.32 -7.79 8.15
CA LYS A 87 2.78 -6.91 9.21
C LYS A 87 1.26 -6.68 9.09
N SER A 88 0.61 -7.21 8.06
CA SER A 88 -0.85 -7.17 7.90
C SER A 88 -1.57 -8.03 8.94
N ARG A 89 -2.69 -7.55 9.48
CA ARG A 89 -3.56 -8.26 10.43
C ARG A 89 -5.03 -8.02 10.09
N PRO A 90 -5.98 -8.90 10.47
CA PRO A 90 -7.40 -8.70 10.16
C PRO A 90 -7.98 -7.34 10.57
N GLY A 91 -7.61 -6.83 11.75
CA GLY A 91 -8.06 -5.50 12.23
C GLY A 91 -7.16 -4.34 11.84
N LYS A 92 -6.05 -4.61 11.13
CA LYS A 92 -5.07 -3.61 10.69
C LYS A 92 -4.40 -4.11 9.41
N PRO A 93 -5.05 -3.94 8.24
CA PRO A 93 -4.47 -4.36 6.98
C PRO A 93 -3.18 -3.58 6.71
N SER A 94 -2.30 -4.16 5.90
CA SER A 94 -1.12 -3.41 5.43
C SER A 94 -1.55 -2.16 4.66
N ALA A 95 -0.90 -1.04 4.96
CA ALA A 95 -1.23 0.27 4.40
C ALA A 95 -1.15 0.27 2.86
N LEU A 96 -0.15 -0.41 2.29
CA LEU A 96 0.01 -0.49 0.83
C LEU A 96 -1.05 -1.37 0.15
N PHE A 97 -1.57 -2.40 0.83
CA PHE A 97 -2.65 -3.20 0.28
C PHE A 97 -4.01 -2.49 0.41
N LEU A 98 -4.24 -1.80 1.54
CA LEU A 98 -5.41 -0.95 1.69
C LEU A 98 -5.46 0.13 0.60
N GLY A 99 -4.33 0.80 0.35
CA GLY A 99 -4.21 1.80 -0.72
C GLY A 99 -4.48 1.21 -2.11
N LEU A 100 -3.96 0.01 -2.40
CA LEU A 100 -4.18 -0.66 -3.68
C LEU A 100 -5.67 -0.96 -3.93
N ILE A 101 -6.35 -1.55 -2.94
CA ILE A 101 -7.78 -1.87 -3.06
C ILE A 101 -8.62 -0.59 -3.14
N ALA A 102 -8.31 0.42 -2.33
CA ALA A 102 -9.00 1.69 -2.38
C ALA A 102 -8.84 2.39 -3.74
N ALA A 103 -7.66 2.32 -4.35
CA ALA A 103 -7.43 2.82 -5.69
C ALA A 103 -8.25 2.05 -6.73
N ALA A 104 -8.30 0.73 -6.65
CA ALA A 104 -9.11 -0.11 -7.52
C ALA A 104 -10.62 0.21 -7.40
N CYS A 105 -11.07 0.62 -6.22
CA CYS A 105 -12.45 1.03 -5.97
C CYS A 105 -12.74 2.52 -6.23
N GLY A 106 -11.75 3.32 -6.63
CA GLY A 106 -11.91 4.78 -6.82
C GLY A 106 -12.12 5.57 -5.53
N GLN A 107 -11.71 5.02 -4.38
CA GLN A 107 -11.88 5.60 -3.04
C GLN A 107 -10.56 6.07 -2.41
N LEU A 108 -9.44 6.00 -3.13
CA LEU A 108 -8.12 6.33 -2.60
C LEU A 108 -8.06 7.76 -2.03
N ASP A 109 -8.55 8.76 -2.76
CA ASP A 109 -8.46 10.16 -2.34
C ASP A 109 -9.18 10.41 -1.02
N ALA A 110 -10.33 9.77 -0.81
CA ALA A 110 -11.07 9.85 0.44
C ALA A 110 -10.26 9.27 1.62
N ILE A 111 -9.57 8.15 1.41
CA ILE A 111 -8.70 7.54 2.44
C ILE A 111 -7.50 8.44 2.74
N LEU A 112 -6.85 8.98 1.71
CA LEU A 112 -5.68 9.84 1.87
C LEU A 112 -6.00 11.15 2.62
N GLN A 113 -7.21 11.69 2.43
CA GLN A 113 -7.70 12.88 3.14
C GLN A 113 -8.17 12.57 4.57
N SER A 114 -8.67 11.35 4.80
CA SER A 114 -9.02 10.90 6.13
C SER A 114 -7.74 10.61 6.92
N HIS A 115 -7.25 11.57 7.70
CA HIS A 115 -6.08 11.41 8.59
C HIS A 115 -6.25 10.34 9.70
N LYS A 116 -7.26 9.48 9.61
CA LYS A 116 -7.50 8.34 10.47
C LYS A 116 -7.29 7.07 9.66
N VAL A 117 -6.17 6.37 9.89
CA VAL A 117 -6.11 4.94 9.59
C VAL A 117 -7.29 4.31 10.34
N PRO A 118 -8.22 3.60 9.66
CA PRO A 118 -9.36 3.01 10.35
C PRO A 118 -8.84 1.93 11.30
N ASN A 119 -8.72 2.29 12.58
CA ASN A 119 -8.57 1.33 13.65
C ASN A 119 -9.94 0.67 13.81
N GLY A 120 -10.06 -0.54 13.26
CA GLY A 120 -11.25 -1.38 13.43
C GLY A 120 -12.29 -1.22 12.33
N ILE A 121 -12.95 -2.34 12.05
CA ILE A 121 -14.12 -2.43 11.18
C ILE A 121 -15.25 -1.69 11.89
N SER A 122 -15.50 -0.44 11.53
CA SER A 122 -16.74 0.24 11.87
C SER A 122 -17.75 0.00 10.74
N ASN A 123 -18.79 -0.77 11.02
CA ASN A 123 -19.99 -0.80 10.19
C ASN A 123 -20.62 0.60 10.18
N GLY A 124 -20.52 1.29 9.04
CA GLY A 124 -21.25 2.54 8.80
C GLY A 124 -20.36 3.76 8.59
N ILE A 125 -19.89 3.96 7.36
CA ILE A 125 -19.70 5.31 6.81
C ILE A 125 -20.73 5.45 5.67
N PRO A 126 -21.57 6.50 5.67
CA PRO A 126 -22.49 6.73 4.56
C PRO A 126 -21.67 7.06 3.30
N ILE A 127 -21.82 6.24 2.27
CA ILE A 127 -21.22 6.43 0.95
C ILE A 127 -21.71 7.78 0.42
N GLN A 128 -20.82 8.77 0.35
CA GLN A 128 -21.09 9.98 -0.43
C GLN A 128 -21.19 9.58 -1.91
N LYS A 129 -22.25 10.06 -2.57
CA LYS A 129 -22.60 9.78 -3.97
C LYS A 129 -21.39 9.92 -4.88
N VAL A 130 -20.90 8.81 -5.41
CA VAL A 130 -19.94 8.80 -6.52
C VAL A 130 -20.71 9.17 -7.78
N ASN A 131 -20.26 10.21 -8.49
CA ASN A 131 -20.74 10.50 -9.84
C ASN A 131 -20.29 9.38 -10.78
N VAL A 132 -21.26 8.60 -11.25
CA VAL A 132 -21.07 7.51 -12.22
C VAL A 132 -20.80 8.14 -13.58
N TYR A 133 -19.60 7.90 -14.13
CA TYR A 133 -19.35 8.13 -15.55
C TYR A 133 -20.11 7.07 -16.35
N GLN A 134 -21.14 7.50 -17.08
CA GLN A 134 -21.88 6.67 -18.02
C GLN A 134 -20.94 6.28 -19.16
N ASN A 135 -20.52 5.02 -19.20
CA ASN A 135 -20.42 4.22 -20.43
C ASN A 135 -20.07 2.77 -20.08
N GLY A 136 -21.06 1.88 -20.18
CA GLY A 136 -20.87 0.43 -20.04
C GLY A 136 -22.02 -0.26 -19.32
N HIS A 137 -22.95 -0.81 -20.09
CA HIS A 137 -24.21 -1.39 -19.65
C HIS A 137 -24.03 -2.82 -19.09
N ALA A 138 -24.38 -3.05 -17.83
CA ALA A 138 -24.97 -4.31 -17.34
C ALA A 138 -25.65 -4.08 -15.99
N SER A 139 -26.96 -3.88 -16.04
CA SER A 139 -27.85 -3.82 -14.90
C SER A 139 -27.94 -5.17 -14.18
N LYS A 140 -27.49 -5.23 -12.93
CA LYS A 140 -28.16 -6.01 -11.87
C LYS A 140 -27.69 -5.54 -10.49
N PHE A 141 -28.61 -4.95 -9.73
CA PHE A 141 -28.43 -4.76 -8.29
C PHE A 141 -28.55 -6.12 -7.60
N ALA A 142 -27.46 -6.61 -7.03
CA ALA A 142 -27.53 -7.69 -6.06
C ALA A 142 -28.11 -7.12 -4.75
N ARG A 143 -29.37 -7.43 -4.47
CA ARG A 143 -29.91 -7.30 -3.11
C ARG A 143 -29.23 -8.38 -2.27
N ILE A 144 -28.38 -7.97 -1.32
CA ILE A 144 -27.86 -8.87 -0.31
C ILE A 144 -29.05 -9.26 0.57
N ALA A 145 -29.54 -10.49 0.41
CA ALA A 145 -30.43 -11.09 1.38
C ALA A 145 -29.64 -11.30 2.67
N ALA A 146 -30.19 -10.82 3.78
CA ALA A 146 -29.79 -11.27 5.10
C ALA A 146 -30.02 -12.79 5.18
N ASP A 147 -29.12 -13.48 5.88
CA ASP A 147 -29.11 -14.92 6.17
C ASP A 147 -28.54 -15.82 5.05
N GLY A 148 -27.22 -16.07 5.12
CA GLY A 148 -26.52 -17.02 4.25
C GLY A 148 -25.26 -17.58 4.92
N ILE A 149 -25.39 -18.83 5.37
CA ILE A 149 -24.39 -19.74 5.95
C ILE A 149 -23.00 -19.64 5.29
N TYR A 150 -21.95 -19.47 6.11
CA TYR A 150 -20.54 -19.54 5.66
C TYR A 150 -20.09 -21.00 5.53
N THR A 151 -19.62 -21.41 4.35
CA THR A 151 -18.86 -22.65 4.17
C THR A 151 -17.36 -22.35 4.35
N ASN A 152 -16.75 -22.91 5.39
CA ASN A 152 -15.30 -22.92 5.56
C ASN A 152 -14.68 -23.90 4.57
N CYS A 153 -13.95 -23.39 3.57
CA CYS A 153 -13.04 -24.22 2.76
C CYS A 153 -11.74 -24.47 3.53
N ASN A 154 -11.80 -25.35 4.54
CA ASN A 154 -10.61 -26.03 5.04
C ASN A 154 -10.33 -27.21 4.10
N GLY A 155 -9.23 -27.13 3.35
CA GLY A 155 -8.71 -28.24 2.58
C GLY A 155 -8.37 -29.40 3.51
N VAL A 156 -9.01 -30.54 3.25
CA VAL A 156 -8.72 -31.83 3.87
C VAL A 156 -7.38 -32.31 3.29
N HIS A 157 -6.40 -32.54 4.16
CA HIS A 157 -5.21 -33.31 3.82
C HIS A 157 -5.59 -34.79 3.72
N TYR A 158 -5.25 -35.44 2.60
CA TYR A 158 -5.12 -36.89 2.50
C TYR A 158 -3.68 -37.29 2.83
#